data_AF-A0A358EDE4-F1
#
_entry.id   AF-A0A358EDE4-F1
#
_cell.length_a   1.000
_cell.length_b   1.000
_cell.length_c   1.000
_cell.angle_alpha   90.00
_cell.angle_beta   90.00
_cell.angle_gamma   90.00
#
_symmetry.space_group_name_H-M   'P 1'
#
loop_
_entity.id
_entity.type
_entity.pdbx_description
1 polymer ?
#
loop_
_entity_poly.entity_id
_entity_poly.type
_entity_poly.pdbx_seq_one_letter_code
_entity_poly.pdbx_strand_id
1 'polypeptide(L)'
;MDHPVELNPQRAHSYLCWYEYDDGDDTFYQGVHQLKPGHLLTVHLGEQARTDVERWWWPSIEERSDLTLDSAAEELRSLFLSSVKRQLRSDVPLGAALSGGVDSSAIVCAMRHLEPDMPIHTFSYIATGSAMSEEHWCRIVEKHTGSIPHWTSNGIAEISSDLDEIIRAQGEPFGSTGVASQYSVFALAKESGITVTLDGQGADELLAGYDGYPTALFQSFIERGEYVKLKKFISAWRKWPGRSQRTAMLHLGDAAVPSALRALALRLIGYDLNPTWLDEEKIRAMGAKPVPPMEFPTSEEGRNRRLAEHQRSALLVSRLPALLRHGDRSSMRWSIESRVPFLTAPLADFMLSLPERYLVSSEGETKHVFRRAMRGIVPDEILDRRDKIGFDTPEKEILNKQRERIFSWIDAGAEVSFIKPEEVRKEVGSILDGTKPFSNRAWRMINYCRWASLQPSKVLLS
;
A
#
# COMPACT_ATOMS: atom_id res chain seq x y z
N MET A 1 -20.84 25.53 -11.40
CA MET A 1 -20.80 25.80 -9.95
C MET A 1 -19.34 25.91 -9.60
N ASP A 2 -18.81 27.13 -9.56
CA ASP A 2 -17.41 27.41 -9.22
C ASP A 2 -17.30 27.55 -7.70
N HIS A 3 -17.39 26.44 -6.97
CA HIS A 3 -16.97 26.46 -5.57
C HIS A 3 -15.43 26.41 -5.56
N PRO A 4 -14.73 27.46 -5.08
CA PRO A 4 -13.30 27.36 -4.85
C PRO A 4 -13.08 26.24 -3.83
N VAL A 5 -12.26 25.26 -4.19
CA VAL A 5 -11.92 24.18 -3.27
C VAL A 5 -10.70 24.62 -2.50
N GLU A 6 -10.78 24.75 -1.18
CA GLU A 6 -9.64 25.17 -0.36
C GLU A 6 -8.78 23.96 0.02
N LEU A 7 -7.49 24.18 0.29
CA LEU A 7 -6.59 23.13 0.77
C LEU A 7 -6.93 22.75 2.21
N ASN A 8 -6.94 21.45 2.53
CA ASN A 8 -6.89 20.99 3.92
C ASN A 8 -5.43 20.99 4.42
N PRO A 9 -5.02 21.95 5.26
CA PRO A 9 -3.61 22.09 5.66
C PRO A 9 -3.16 20.97 6.60
N GLN A 10 -4.08 20.41 7.39
CA GLN A 10 -3.75 19.29 8.27
C GLN A 10 -3.44 18.04 7.44
N ARG A 11 -4.24 17.74 6.42
CA ARG A 11 -3.99 16.60 5.53
C ARG A 11 -2.68 16.78 4.75
N ALA A 12 -2.43 17.97 4.22
CA ALA A 12 -1.18 18.26 3.53
C ALA A 12 0.05 18.10 4.45
N HIS A 13 -0.05 18.57 5.70
CA HIS A 13 0.99 18.36 6.71
C HIS A 13 1.24 16.87 6.99
N SER A 14 0.18 16.10 7.26
CA SER A 14 0.28 14.67 7.56
C SER A 14 0.89 13.89 6.41
N TYR A 15 0.50 14.22 5.18
CA TYR A 15 1.10 13.63 3.99
C TYR A 15 2.58 13.95 3.87
N LEU A 16 3.00 15.21 4.01
CA LEU A 16 4.39 15.63 3.78
C LEU A 16 5.35 15.21 4.91
N CYS A 17 4.93 15.32 6.16
CA CYS A 17 5.76 14.96 7.31
C CYS A 17 5.67 13.46 7.60
N TRP A 18 4.46 12.90 7.71
CA TRP A 18 4.23 11.60 8.37
C TRP A 18 3.94 10.42 7.45
N TYR A 19 3.74 10.70 6.16
CA TYR A 19 3.42 9.71 5.12
C TYR A 19 2.01 9.15 5.28
N GLU A 20 1.12 10.00 5.76
CA GLU A 20 -0.24 9.66 6.15
C GLU A 20 -1.25 10.33 5.24
N TYR A 21 -2.05 9.51 4.58
CA TYR A 21 -3.11 9.89 3.66
C TYR A 21 -4.05 8.68 3.50
N ASP A 22 -5.31 8.96 3.18
CA ASP A 22 -6.39 7.97 3.08
C ASP A 22 -6.63 7.13 4.37
N ASP A 23 -6.21 7.63 5.53
CA ASP A 23 -6.32 6.99 6.85
C ASP A 23 -7.49 7.52 7.70
N GLY A 24 -8.36 8.32 7.09
CA GLY A 24 -9.48 8.99 7.74
C GLY A 24 -10.55 9.38 6.73
N ASP A 25 -11.46 10.26 7.14
CA ASP A 25 -12.47 10.87 6.29
C ASP A 25 -11.95 12.14 5.60
N ASP A 26 -10.94 12.80 6.15
CA ASP A 26 -10.37 14.01 5.55
C ASP A 26 -9.61 13.74 4.24
N THR A 27 -9.92 14.53 3.21
CA THR A 27 -9.18 14.61 1.94
C THR A 27 -8.21 15.79 1.94
N PHE A 28 -7.44 15.97 0.86
CA PHE A 28 -6.63 17.19 0.65
C PHE A 28 -7.45 18.45 0.42
N TYR A 29 -8.77 18.34 0.30
CA TYR A 29 -9.68 19.43 0.05
C TYR A 29 -10.52 19.73 1.30
N GLN A 30 -10.54 20.99 1.73
CA GLN A 30 -11.28 21.43 2.90
C GLN A 30 -12.80 21.24 2.68
N GLY A 31 -13.48 20.64 3.67
CA GLY A 31 -14.91 20.36 3.60
C GLY A 31 -15.31 19.22 2.65
N VAL A 32 -14.34 18.58 1.99
CA VAL A 32 -14.57 17.36 1.20
C VAL A 32 -14.10 16.16 2.02
N HIS A 33 -15.04 15.27 2.32
CA HIS A 33 -14.80 14.09 3.14
C HIS A 33 -15.12 12.81 2.36
N GLN A 34 -14.29 11.79 2.54
CA GLN A 34 -14.52 10.45 2.02
C GLN A 34 -15.29 9.59 3.04
N LEU A 35 -16.18 8.73 2.54
CA LEU A 35 -16.86 7.73 3.36
C LEU A 35 -15.87 6.61 3.71
N LYS A 36 -15.66 6.37 5.01
CA LYS A 36 -14.72 5.35 5.49
C LYS A 36 -15.14 3.94 5.07
N PRO A 37 -14.19 3.01 4.82
CA PRO A 37 -14.49 1.62 4.53
C PRO A 37 -15.41 0.98 5.59
N GLY A 38 -16.34 0.12 5.17
CA GLY A 38 -17.27 -0.57 6.08
C GLY A 38 -18.34 0.33 6.72
N HIS A 39 -18.56 1.55 6.19
CA HIS A 39 -19.60 2.47 6.65
C HIS A 39 -20.72 2.65 5.62
N LEU A 40 -21.91 2.96 6.11
CA LEU A 40 -23.09 3.36 5.34
C LEU A 40 -23.37 4.84 5.64
N LEU A 41 -23.62 5.62 4.58
CA LEU A 41 -24.09 7.00 4.68
C LEU A 41 -25.57 7.03 4.29
N THR A 42 -26.44 7.41 5.23
CA THR A 42 -27.85 7.66 4.98
C THR A 42 -28.09 9.15 4.86
N VAL A 43 -28.70 9.58 3.74
CA VAL A 43 -29.08 10.98 3.51
C VAL A 43 -30.59 11.11 3.66
N HIS A 44 -31.03 11.80 4.71
CA HIS A 44 -32.43 12.13 4.93
C HIS A 44 -32.79 13.40 4.18
N LEU A 45 -33.65 13.26 3.16
CA LEU A 45 -34.15 14.36 2.37
C LEU A 45 -35.33 15.04 3.08
N GLY A 46 -35.26 16.36 3.24
CA GLY A 46 -36.26 17.21 3.89
C GLY A 46 -35.96 18.69 3.65
N GLU A 47 -36.62 19.61 4.36
CA GLU A 47 -36.31 21.06 4.26
C GLU A 47 -34.84 21.36 4.60
N GLN A 48 -34.24 20.55 5.46
CA GLN A 48 -32.80 20.49 5.69
C GLN A 48 -32.33 19.05 5.49
N ALA A 49 -31.34 18.85 4.61
CA ALA A 49 -30.72 17.54 4.45
C ALA A 49 -29.94 17.17 5.72
N ARG A 50 -30.18 15.97 6.25
CA ARG A 50 -29.41 15.41 7.37
C ARG A 50 -28.68 14.17 6.91
N THR A 51 -27.44 13.99 7.36
CA THR A 51 -26.63 12.80 7.09
C THR A 51 -26.39 12.01 8.37
N ASP A 52 -26.52 10.69 8.28
CA ASP A 52 -26.23 9.75 9.35
C ASP A 52 -25.23 8.71 8.84
N VAL A 53 -24.14 8.48 9.58
CA VAL A 53 -23.08 7.54 9.21
C VAL A 53 -23.01 6.42 10.24
N GLU A 54 -23.15 5.17 9.79
CA GLU A 54 -23.02 3.99 10.64
C GLU A 54 -21.98 3.02 10.11
N ARG A 55 -21.21 2.39 11.00
CA ARG A 55 -20.28 1.33 10.64
C ARG A 55 -21.02 0.00 10.63
N TRP A 56 -21.20 -0.60 9.45
CA TRP A 56 -21.91 -1.87 9.29
C TRP A 56 -20.97 -3.08 9.31
N TRP A 57 -19.69 -2.90 8.96
CA TRP A 57 -18.68 -3.96 8.98
C TRP A 57 -17.44 -3.56 9.74
N TRP A 58 -17.05 -4.41 10.67
CA TRP A 58 -15.80 -4.34 11.42
C TRP A 58 -15.43 -5.78 11.80
N PRO A 59 -14.50 -6.42 11.07
CA PRO A 59 -14.23 -7.83 11.24
C PRO A 59 -13.68 -8.10 12.64
N SER A 60 -14.15 -9.20 13.24
CA SER A 60 -13.66 -9.66 14.55
C SER A 60 -12.19 -10.09 14.43
N ILE A 61 -11.43 -9.80 15.48
CA ILE A 61 -10.08 -10.34 15.68
C ILE A 61 -10.07 -11.30 16.86
N GLU A 62 -11.16 -12.05 17.06
CA GLU A 62 -11.19 -13.18 17.99
C GLU A 62 -10.46 -14.39 17.39
N GLU A 63 -9.66 -15.10 18.20
CA GLU A 63 -8.88 -16.23 17.69
C GLU A 63 -9.73 -17.49 17.58
N ARG A 64 -9.74 -18.07 16.37
CA ARG A 64 -10.20 -19.44 16.15
C ARG A 64 -9.06 -20.41 16.41
N SER A 65 -9.24 -21.29 17.39
CA SER A 65 -8.26 -22.32 17.79
C SER A 65 -8.71 -23.75 17.48
N ASP A 66 -9.85 -23.90 16.81
CA ASP A 66 -10.48 -25.18 16.43
C ASP A 66 -9.86 -25.83 15.18
N LEU A 67 -9.06 -25.09 14.42
CA LEU A 67 -8.44 -25.57 13.17
C LEU A 67 -6.96 -25.87 13.34
N THR A 68 -6.52 -26.98 12.75
CA THR A 68 -5.09 -27.23 12.49
C THR A 68 -4.60 -26.34 11.35
N LEU A 69 -3.29 -26.20 11.18
CA LEU A 69 -2.71 -25.45 10.06
C LEU A 69 -3.15 -26.01 8.69
N ASP A 70 -3.16 -27.34 8.54
CA ASP A 70 -3.57 -27.97 7.28
C ASP A 70 -5.08 -27.78 7.02
N SER A 71 -5.92 -27.92 8.05
CA SER A 71 -7.37 -27.63 7.90
C SER A 71 -7.63 -26.17 7.56
N ALA A 72 -6.90 -25.24 8.19
CA ALA A 72 -6.99 -23.82 7.89
C ALA A 72 -6.51 -23.49 6.47
N ALA A 73 -5.45 -24.18 5.99
CA ALA A 73 -4.96 -24.03 4.62
C ALA A 73 -5.99 -24.53 3.59
N GLU A 74 -6.71 -25.62 3.86
CA GLU A 74 -7.75 -26.13 2.97
C GLU A 74 -8.97 -25.20 2.93
N GLU A 75 -9.42 -24.70 4.08
CA GLU A 75 -10.52 -23.72 4.17
C GLU A 75 -10.14 -22.41 3.45
N LEU A 76 -8.90 -21.93 3.65
CA LEU A 76 -8.37 -20.77 2.92
C LEU A 76 -8.34 -21.00 1.41
N ARG A 77 -7.86 -22.16 0.95
CA ARG A 77 -7.86 -22.52 -0.47
C ARG A 77 -9.28 -22.44 -1.03
N SER A 78 -10.24 -23.04 -0.36
CA SER A 78 -11.64 -23.04 -0.77
C SER A 78 -12.22 -21.63 -0.88
N LEU A 79 -12.01 -20.80 0.14
CA LEU A 79 -12.47 -19.40 0.16
C LEU A 79 -11.82 -18.58 -0.95
N PHE A 80 -10.51 -18.72 -1.15
CA PHE A 80 -9.76 -18.02 -2.19
C PHE A 80 -10.22 -18.43 -3.60
N LEU A 81 -10.29 -19.73 -3.88
CA LEU A 81 -10.76 -20.24 -5.18
C LEU A 81 -12.22 -19.84 -5.46
N SER A 82 -13.08 -19.86 -4.44
CA SER A 82 -14.46 -19.36 -4.57
C SER A 82 -14.51 -17.85 -4.86
N SER A 83 -13.61 -17.06 -4.27
CA SER A 83 -13.47 -15.64 -4.58
C SER A 83 -13.04 -15.42 -6.04
N VAL A 84 -11.96 -16.09 -6.47
CA VAL A 84 -11.47 -16.00 -7.86
C VAL A 84 -12.57 -16.43 -8.83
N LYS A 85 -13.24 -17.57 -8.60
CA LYS A 85 -14.33 -18.05 -9.45
C LYS A 85 -15.46 -17.03 -9.64
N ARG A 86 -15.87 -16.33 -8.57
CA ARG A 86 -16.89 -15.27 -8.67
C ARG A 86 -16.42 -14.09 -9.51
N GLN A 87 -15.13 -13.75 -9.43
CA GLN A 87 -14.53 -12.64 -10.17
C GLN A 87 -14.16 -12.99 -11.61
N LEU A 88 -14.19 -14.28 -11.99
CA LEU A 88 -14.06 -14.75 -13.37
C LEU A 88 -15.35 -14.59 -14.19
N ARG A 89 -16.48 -14.24 -13.58
CA ARG A 89 -17.74 -14.01 -14.30
C ARG A 89 -17.62 -12.73 -15.15
N SER A 90 -17.51 -12.90 -16.46
CA SER A 90 -17.35 -11.80 -17.42
C SER A 90 -17.82 -12.23 -18.81
N ASP A 91 -18.50 -11.33 -19.52
CA ASP A 91 -18.86 -11.52 -20.94
C ASP A 91 -17.76 -11.01 -21.89
N VAL A 92 -16.68 -10.45 -21.34
CA VAL A 92 -15.53 -9.91 -22.06
C VAL A 92 -14.23 -10.60 -21.62
N PRO A 93 -13.18 -10.60 -22.46
CA PRO A 93 -11.88 -11.19 -22.11
C PRO A 93 -11.30 -10.65 -20.81
N LEU A 94 -10.67 -11.53 -20.05
CA LEU A 94 -10.08 -11.24 -18.74
C LEU A 94 -8.55 -11.14 -18.82
N GLY A 95 -8.02 -10.17 -18.08
CA GLY A 95 -6.61 -10.06 -17.78
C GLY A 95 -6.30 -10.31 -16.31
N ALA A 96 -5.02 -10.42 -15.99
CA ALA A 96 -4.52 -10.36 -14.63
C ALA A 96 -3.17 -9.66 -14.58
N ALA A 97 -2.94 -8.84 -13.55
CA ALA A 97 -1.61 -8.31 -13.29
C ALA A 97 -0.69 -9.44 -12.78
N LEU A 98 0.52 -9.53 -13.33
CA LEU A 98 1.51 -10.54 -12.96
C LEU A 98 2.84 -9.86 -12.60
N SER A 99 3.31 -10.12 -11.39
CA SER A 99 4.56 -9.55 -10.86
C SER A 99 5.55 -10.63 -10.41
N GLY A 100 5.26 -11.90 -10.70
CA GLY A 100 6.06 -13.05 -10.23
C GLY A 100 6.10 -13.23 -8.70
N GLY A 101 5.30 -12.45 -7.96
CA GLY A 101 5.12 -12.60 -6.52
C GLY A 101 4.05 -13.62 -6.18
N VAL A 102 4.08 -14.15 -4.96
CA VAL A 102 3.15 -15.20 -4.52
C VAL A 102 1.68 -14.84 -4.78
N ASP A 103 1.27 -13.59 -4.59
CA ASP A 103 -0.14 -13.20 -4.65
C ASP A 103 -0.68 -13.15 -6.08
N SER A 104 0.02 -12.43 -6.97
CA SER A 104 -0.36 -12.32 -8.38
C SER A 104 -0.22 -13.67 -9.08
N SER A 105 0.84 -14.44 -8.78
CA SER A 105 0.98 -15.81 -9.27
C SER A 105 -0.15 -16.72 -8.79
N ALA A 106 -0.57 -16.61 -7.52
CA ALA A 106 -1.69 -17.39 -7.00
C ALA A 106 -3.00 -17.09 -7.71
N ILE A 107 -3.27 -15.82 -8.05
CA ILE A 107 -4.43 -15.44 -8.86
C ILE A 107 -4.35 -16.10 -10.23
N VAL A 108 -3.27 -15.89 -10.99
CA VAL A 108 -3.14 -16.42 -12.37
C VAL A 108 -3.22 -17.95 -12.39
N CYS A 109 -2.55 -18.63 -11.46
CA CYS A 109 -2.63 -20.09 -11.36
C CYS A 109 -4.03 -20.57 -10.93
N ALA A 110 -4.72 -19.85 -10.03
CA ALA A 110 -6.10 -20.16 -9.67
C ALA A 110 -7.07 -19.98 -10.84
N MET A 111 -6.88 -18.92 -11.65
CA MET A 111 -7.67 -18.72 -12.87
C MET A 111 -7.54 -19.91 -13.81
N ARG A 112 -6.31 -20.36 -14.09
CA ARG A 112 -6.08 -21.54 -14.94
C ARG A 112 -6.60 -22.83 -14.31
N HIS A 113 -6.48 -22.98 -12.99
CA HIS A 113 -6.96 -24.16 -12.28
C HIS A 113 -8.49 -24.28 -12.35
N LEU A 114 -9.20 -23.16 -12.25
CA LEU A 114 -10.67 -23.13 -12.27
C LEU A 114 -11.23 -23.21 -13.70
N GLU A 115 -10.56 -22.57 -14.66
CA GLU A 115 -10.99 -22.50 -16.06
C GLU A 115 -9.84 -22.94 -17.00
N PRO A 116 -9.61 -24.26 -17.17
CA PRO A 116 -8.45 -24.81 -17.87
C PRO A 116 -8.28 -24.38 -19.33
N ASP A 117 -9.36 -24.01 -20.01
CA ASP A 117 -9.36 -23.67 -21.44
C ASP A 117 -9.49 -22.16 -21.71
N MET A 118 -9.74 -21.35 -20.67
CA MET A 118 -9.95 -19.92 -20.84
C MET A 118 -8.66 -19.22 -21.28
N PRO A 119 -8.69 -18.31 -22.28
CA PRO A 119 -7.56 -17.43 -22.56
C PRO A 119 -7.29 -16.51 -21.37
N ILE A 120 -6.05 -16.48 -20.88
CA ILE A 120 -5.64 -15.63 -19.75
C ILE A 120 -4.56 -14.69 -20.25
N HIS A 121 -4.85 -13.39 -20.25
CA HIS A 121 -3.86 -12.36 -20.56
C HIS A 121 -3.16 -11.92 -19.27
N THR A 122 -1.83 -11.89 -19.26
CA THR A 122 -1.05 -11.43 -18.10
C THR A 122 -0.32 -10.14 -18.43
N PHE A 123 -0.41 -9.15 -17.53
CA PHE A 123 0.19 -7.83 -17.72
C PHE A 123 1.25 -7.57 -16.64
N SER A 124 2.47 -7.29 -17.06
CA SER A 124 3.63 -7.19 -16.15
C SER A 124 4.41 -5.89 -16.40
N TYR A 125 4.82 -5.22 -15.33
CA TYR A 125 5.87 -4.20 -15.39
C TYR A 125 7.23 -4.86 -15.17
N ILE A 126 8.17 -4.67 -16.10
CA ILE A 126 9.51 -5.26 -16.04
C ILE A 126 10.56 -4.14 -16.03
N ALA A 127 11.32 -4.05 -14.94
CA ALA A 127 12.47 -3.16 -14.83
C ALA A 127 13.71 -3.76 -15.53
N THR A 128 13.71 -3.74 -16.87
CA THR A 128 14.76 -4.33 -17.71
C THR A 128 16.15 -3.83 -17.34
N GLY A 129 17.09 -4.76 -17.13
CA GLY A 129 18.50 -4.45 -16.80
C GLY A 129 18.74 -4.02 -15.35
N SER A 130 17.73 -4.07 -14.48
CA SER A 130 17.88 -3.84 -13.04
C SER A 130 18.10 -5.16 -12.30
N ALA A 131 18.85 -5.11 -11.20
CA ALA A 131 18.92 -6.19 -10.21
C ALA A 131 17.55 -6.50 -9.57
N MET A 132 16.58 -5.60 -9.76
CA MET A 132 15.21 -5.69 -9.25
C MET A 132 14.23 -6.36 -10.24
N SER A 133 14.72 -6.89 -11.37
CA SER A 133 13.86 -7.50 -12.39
C SER A 133 13.23 -8.81 -11.89
N GLU A 134 11.91 -8.91 -12.02
CA GLU A 134 11.13 -10.10 -11.64
C GLU A 134 10.75 -10.99 -12.82
N GLU A 135 11.31 -10.68 -14.00
CA GLU A 135 10.99 -11.34 -15.27
C GLU A 135 11.08 -12.87 -15.20
N HIS A 136 12.13 -13.38 -14.55
CA HIS A 136 12.32 -14.81 -14.37
C HIS A 136 11.10 -15.50 -13.73
N TRP A 137 10.54 -14.86 -12.70
CA TRP A 137 9.42 -15.40 -11.94
C TRP A 137 8.10 -15.29 -12.70
N CYS A 138 7.90 -14.20 -13.45
CA CYS A 138 6.76 -14.08 -14.37
C CYS A 138 6.79 -15.20 -15.42
N ARG A 139 7.95 -15.48 -16.03
CA ARG A 139 8.10 -16.55 -17.04
C ARG A 139 7.77 -17.94 -16.49
N ILE A 140 8.09 -18.24 -15.23
CA ILE A 140 7.73 -19.52 -14.59
C ILE A 140 6.21 -19.68 -14.56
N VAL A 141 5.50 -18.64 -14.14
CA VAL A 141 4.03 -18.65 -14.03
C VAL A 141 3.41 -18.74 -15.42
N GLU A 142 3.86 -17.90 -16.36
CA GLU A 142 3.37 -17.88 -17.74
C GLU A 142 3.52 -19.24 -18.43
N LYS A 143 4.66 -19.92 -18.22
CA LYS A 143 4.90 -21.27 -18.72
C LYS A 143 3.97 -22.30 -18.07
N HIS A 144 3.76 -22.21 -16.75
CA HIS A 144 2.88 -23.12 -16.01
C HIS A 144 1.42 -22.95 -16.41
N THR A 145 0.98 -21.72 -16.67
CA THR A 145 -0.43 -21.41 -16.98
C THR A 145 -0.72 -21.29 -18.46
N GLY A 146 0.29 -21.27 -19.34
CA GLY A 146 0.11 -20.98 -20.76
C GLY A 146 -0.62 -19.65 -21.00
N SER A 147 -0.37 -18.64 -20.16
CA SER A 147 -0.99 -17.32 -20.33
C SER A 147 -0.36 -16.57 -21.51
N ILE A 148 -1.06 -15.56 -22.01
CA ILE A 148 -0.60 -14.68 -23.09
C ILE A 148 0.07 -13.46 -22.42
N PRO A 149 1.40 -13.36 -22.42
CA PRO A 149 2.11 -12.32 -21.69
C PRO A 149 2.17 -10.99 -22.45
N HIS A 150 1.99 -9.90 -21.72
CA HIS A 150 2.14 -8.53 -22.18
C HIS A 150 3.02 -7.78 -21.18
N TRP A 151 4.15 -7.26 -21.63
CA TRP A 151 5.11 -6.60 -20.74
C TRP A 151 5.33 -5.13 -21.14
N THR A 152 5.53 -4.28 -20.14
CA THR A 152 5.96 -2.90 -20.32
C THR A 152 7.13 -2.59 -19.39
N SER A 153 8.07 -1.76 -19.86
CA SER A 153 9.14 -1.18 -19.04
C SER A 153 8.93 0.30 -18.74
N ASN A 154 7.84 0.89 -19.27
CA ASN A 154 7.56 2.32 -19.17
C ASN A 154 7.23 2.68 -17.72
N GLY A 155 8.15 3.37 -17.04
CA GLY A 155 7.99 3.88 -15.67
C GLY A 155 8.07 5.42 -15.60
N ILE A 156 8.20 5.99 -14.39
CA ILE A 156 8.16 7.47 -14.19
C ILE A 156 9.18 8.26 -15.02
N ALA A 157 10.37 7.73 -15.30
CA ALA A 157 11.37 8.46 -16.09
C ALA A 157 10.91 8.73 -17.52
N GLU A 158 10.10 7.83 -18.08
CA GLU A 158 9.57 7.91 -19.44
C GLU A 158 8.17 8.54 -19.47
N ILE A 159 7.49 8.60 -18.31
CA ILE A 159 6.10 9.04 -18.13
C ILE A 159 6.01 10.48 -17.59
N SER A 160 7.07 11.29 -17.64
CA SER A 160 6.97 12.65 -17.09
C SER A 160 5.86 13.48 -17.77
N SER A 161 5.49 13.21 -19.03
CA SER A 161 4.28 13.77 -19.67
C SER A 161 2.98 13.35 -18.99
N ASP A 162 2.88 12.12 -18.48
CA ASP A 162 1.64 11.57 -17.93
C ASP A 162 1.58 11.70 -16.41
N LEU A 163 2.63 12.18 -15.72
CA LEU A 163 2.52 12.46 -14.28
C LEU A 163 1.37 13.43 -13.98
N ASP A 164 1.14 14.43 -14.84
CA ASP A 164 0.01 15.34 -14.70
C ASP A 164 -1.32 14.60 -14.85
N GLU A 165 -1.42 13.69 -15.81
CA GLU A 165 -2.60 12.86 -16.03
C GLU A 165 -2.84 11.88 -14.88
N ILE A 166 -1.77 11.29 -14.34
CA ILE A 166 -1.83 10.42 -13.16
C ILE A 166 -2.29 11.23 -11.96
N ILE A 167 -1.72 12.40 -11.70
CA ILE A 167 -2.15 13.28 -10.60
C ILE A 167 -3.61 13.69 -10.77
N ARG A 168 -4.04 14.04 -11.99
CA ARG A 168 -5.46 14.36 -12.28
C ARG A 168 -6.37 13.16 -12.05
N ALA A 169 -5.99 11.98 -12.55
CA ALA A 169 -6.74 10.74 -12.35
C ALA A 169 -6.84 10.39 -10.87
N GLN A 170 -5.73 10.53 -10.13
CA GLN A 170 -5.65 10.31 -8.70
C GLN A 170 -6.37 11.37 -7.89
N GLY A 171 -6.64 12.57 -8.42
CA GLY A 171 -7.33 13.68 -7.76
C GLY A 171 -6.57 14.33 -6.59
N GLU A 172 -5.65 13.60 -5.96
CA GLU A 172 -4.90 13.98 -4.75
C GLU A 172 -3.46 13.45 -4.86
N PRO A 173 -2.50 14.00 -4.08
CA PRO A 173 -1.15 13.47 -3.99
C PRO A 173 -1.11 11.99 -3.57
N PHE A 174 -0.04 11.30 -3.96
CA PHE A 174 0.13 9.86 -3.73
C PHE A 174 1.58 9.48 -3.42
N GLY A 175 1.72 8.39 -2.66
CA GLY A 175 2.87 8.18 -1.81
C GLY A 175 4.15 7.62 -2.43
N SER A 176 4.07 7.00 -3.60
CA SER A 176 5.24 6.38 -4.25
C SER A 176 5.16 6.46 -5.77
N THR A 177 6.29 6.24 -6.42
CA THR A 177 6.35 6.20 -7.88
C THR A 177 5.70 4.94 -8.46
N GLY A 178 5.50 3.90 -7.65
CA GLY A 178 4.89 2.64 -8.06
C GLY A 178 3.47 2.79 -8.64
N VAL A 179 2.75 3.85 -8.26
CA VAL A 179 1.44 4.20 -8.83
C VAL A 179 1.53 4.45 -10.33
N ALA A 180 2.64 5.04 -10.82
CA ALA A 180 2.82 5.27 -12.24
C ALA A 180 3.15 3.98 -13.01
N SER A 181 3.92 3.07 -12.42
CA SER A 181 4.16 1.75 -13.01
C SER A 181 2.86 0.94 -13.09
N GLN A 182 2.00 1.02 -12.07
CA GLN A 182 0.65 0.44 -12.11
C GLN A 182 -0.22 1.08 -13.21
N TYR A 183 -0.16 2.40 -13.36
CA TYR A 183 -0.84 3.13 -14.43
C TYR A 183 -0.44 2.63 -15.83
N SER A 184 0.85 2.36 -16.07
CA SER A 184 1.35 1.80 -17.33
C SER A 184 0.83 0.39 -17.62
N VAL A 185 0.70 -0.44 -16.58
CA VAL A 185 0.15 -1.80 -16.71
C VAL A 185 -1.31 -1.73 -17.17
N PHE A 186 -2.10 -0.79 -16.64
CA PHE A 186 -3.47 -0.59 -17.09
C PHE A 186 -3.54 0.00 -18.50
N ALA A 187 -2.66 0.94 -18.86
CA ALA A 187 -2.58 1.43 -20.24
C ALA A 187 -2.33 0.27 -21.22
N LEU A 188 -1.35 -0.60 -20.91
CA LEU A 188 -1.02 -1.78 -21.71
C LEU A 188 -2.20 -2.76 -21.83
N ALA A 189 -2.92 -3.00 -20.73
CA ALA A 189 -4.11 -3.85 -20.74
C ALA A 189 -5.20 -3.28 -21.67
N LYS A 190 -5.41 -1.96 -21.65
CA LYS A 190 -6.38 -1.29 -22.53
C LYS A 190 -5.97 -1.38 -23.99
N GLU A 191 -4.70 -1.13 -24.30
CA GLU A 191 -4.13 -1.26 -25.64
C GLU A 191 -4.26 -2.70 -26.18
N SER A 192 -4.20 -3.67 -25.28
CA SER A 192 -4.38 -5.10 -25.60
C SER A 192 -5.84 -5.54 -25.69
N GLY A 193 -6.80 -4.61 -25.62
CA GLY A 193 -8.23 -4.88 -25.75
C GLY A 193 -8.89 -5.49 -24.52
N ILE A 194 -8.22 -5.46 -23.36
CA ILE A 194 -8.76 -5.98 -22.10
C ILE A 194 -9.46 -4.85 -21.33
N THR A 195 -10.62 -5.16 -20.76
CA THR A 195 -11.42 -4.22 -19.97
C THR A 195 -11.67 -4.67 -18.53
N VAL A 196 -11.27 -5.89 -18.18
CA VAL A 196 -11.40 -6.44 -16.82
C VAL A 196 -10.10 -7.13 -16.44
N THR A 197 -9.53 -6.77 -15.29
CA THR A 197 -8.31 -7.39 -14.75
C THR A 197 -8.53 -7.91 -13.34
N LEU A 198 -7.79 -8.97 -12.97
CA LEU A 198 -7.66 -9.40 -11.57
C LEU A 198 -6.30 -8.96 -11.02
N ASP A 199 -6.31 -8.40 -9.81
CA ASP A 199 -5.16 -7.76 -9.17
C ASP A 199 -4.95 -8.29 -7.73
N GLY A 200 -3.69 -8.40 -7.32
CA GLY A 200 -3.28 -8.99 -6.03
C GLY A 200 -3.40 -8.09 -4.80
N GLN A 201 -4.05 -6.93 -4.90
CA GLN A 201 -4.15 -5.97 -3.79
C GLN A 201 -4.89 -6.58 -2.59
N GLY A 202 -4.46 -6.21 -1.37
CA GLY A 202 -5.01 -6.73 -0.11
C GLY A 202 -4.38 -8.01 0.40
N ALA A 203 -3.59 -8.72 -0.41
CA ALA A 203 -2.93 -9.96 0.00
C ALA A 203 -1.89 -9.72 1.11
N ASP A 204 -1.06 -8.68 0.99
CA ASP A 204 -0.04 -8.37 2.00
C ASP A 204 -0.65 -7.93 3.34
N GLU A 205 -1.76 -7.20 3.31
CA GLU A 205 -2.52 -6.80 4.49
C GLU A 205 -3.19 -7.97 5.20
N LEU A 206 -3.72 -8.95 4.45
CA LEU A 206 -4.40 -10.11 5.03
C LEU A 206 -3.45 -11.23 5.46
N LEU A 207 -2.32 -11.40 4.77
CA LEU A 207 -1.44 -12.56 4.89
C LEU A 207 -0.12 -12.25 5.61
N ALA A 208 -0.03 -11.10 6.29
CA ALA A 208 1.19 -10.61 6.93
C ALA A 208 2.39 -10.52 5.97
N GLY A 209 2.18 -9.98 4.77
CA GLY A 209 3.16 -9.99 3.68
C GLY A 209 4.37 -9.07 3.87
N TYR A 210 4.20 -7.92 4.53
CA TYR A 210 5.29 -6.95 4.79
C TYR A 210 6.19 -7.38 5.95
N ASP A 211 7.11 -8.31 5.68
CA ASP A 211 8.04 -8.90 6.66
C ASP A 211 7.41 -9.51 7.91
N GLY A 212 6.09 -9.76 7.88
CA GLY A 212 5.32 -10.30 8.98
C GLY A 212 4.93 -9.26 10.03
N TYR A 213 4.99 -7.96 9.70
CA TYR A 213 4.71 -6.84 10.62
C TYR A 213 5.41 -7.03 11.99
N PRO A 214 6.76 -7.06 12.01
CA PRO A 214 7.54 -7.50 13.17
C PRO A 214 7.23 -6.73 14.45
N THR A 215 7.01 -5.40 14.39
CA THR A 215 6.62 -4.61 15.59
C THR A 215 5.37 -5.18 16.26
N ALA A 216 4.28 -5.35 15.49
CA ALA A 216 3.01 -5.86 16.01
C ALA A 216 3.15 -7.29 16.54
N LEU A 217 3.83 -8.17 15.80
CA LEU A 217 4.05 -9.54 16.21
C LEU A 217 4.91 -9.64 17.48
N PHE A 218 5.95 -8.81 17.63
CA PHE A 218 6.77 -8.73 18.84
C PHE A 218 5.96 -8.27 20.03
N GLN A 219 5.08 -7.28 19.84
CA GLN A 219 4.17 -6.82 20.88
C GLN A 219 3.25 -7.96 21.34
N SER A 220 2.68 -8.76 20.43
CA SER A 220 1.89 -9.94 20.81
C SER A 220 2.70 -10.94 21.64
N PHE A 221 3.97 -11.20 21.30
CA PHE A 221 4.82 -12.07 22.13
C PHE A 221 5.08 -11.50 23.53
N ILE A 222 5.32 -10.18 23.63
CA ILE A 222 5.57 -9.49 24.90
C ILE A 222 4.33 -9.54 25.79
N GLU A 223 3.15 -9.21 25.23
CA GLU A 223 1.89 -9.21 25.98
C GLU A 223 1.51 -10.61 26.47
N ARG A 224 1.83 -11.65 25.70
CA ARG A 224 1.64 -13.06 26.08
C ARG A 224 2.71 -13.60 27.05
N GLY A 225 3.76 -12.83 27.36
CA GLY A 225 4.88 -13.27 28.21
C GLY A 225 5.79 -14.32 27.56
N GLU A 226 5.77 -14.45 26.24
CA GLU A 226 6.43 -15.52 25.49
C GLU A 226 7.88 -15.18 25.06
N TYR A 227 8.68 -14.63 25.98
CA TYR A 227 10.01 -14.08 25.67
C TYR A 227 10.99 -15.08 25.04
N VAL A 228 10.93 -16.36 25.43
CA VAL A 228 11.76 -17.42 24.84
C VAL A 228 11.40 -17.65 23.38
N LYS A 229 10.10 -17.65 23.06
CA LYS A 229 9.62 -17.81 21.67
C LYS A 229 10.01 -16.58 20.84
N LEU A 230 9.86 -15.37 21.40
CA LEU A 230 10.29 -14.12 20.76
C LEU A 230 11.78 -14.14 20.39
N LYS A 231 12.65 -14.54 21.31
CA LYS A 231 14.10 -14.64 21.04
C LYS A 231 14.42 -15.62 19.92
N LYS A 232 13.77 -16.80 19.92
CA LYS A 232 13.92 -17.81 18.86
C LYS A 232 13.42 -17.26 17.52
N PHE A 233 12.24 -16.63 17.52
CA PHE A 233 11.65 -16.01 16.34
C PHE A 233 12.56 -14.94 15.74
N ILE A 234 13.06 -13.98 16.54
CA ILE A 234 14.00 -12.95 16.07
C ILE A 234 15.23 -13.57 15.43
N SER A 235 15.76 -14.65 16.02
CA SER A 235 16.93 -15.35 15.49
C SER A 235 16.67 -16.05 14.15
N ALA A 236 15.43 -16.49 13.88
CA ALA A 236 15.05 -17.08 12.60
C ALA A 236 14.67 -16.00 11.57
N TRP A 237 13.84 -15.03 11.98
CA TRP A 237 13.39 -13.90 11.17
C TRP A 237 14.55 -13.13 10.53
N ARG A 238 15.62 -12.87 11.28
CA ARG A 238 16.80 -12.15 10.76
C ARG A 238 17.59 -12.90 9.67
N LYS A 239 17.30 -14.18 9.42
CA LYS A 239 17.95 -14.97 8.37
C LYS A 239 17.31 -14.75 6.99
N TRP A 240 16.17 -14.08 6.94
CA TRP A 240 15.49 -13.76 5.68
C TRP A 240 16.17 -12.57 4.99
N PRO A 241 16.20 -12.54 3.64
CA PRO A 241 16.75 -11.42 2.89
C PRO A 241 16.12 -10.08 3.29
N GLY A 242 16.93 -9.01 3.36
CA GLY A 242 16.49 -7.68 3.78
C GLY A 242 16.30 -7.48 5.29
N ARG A 243 16.38 -8.56 6.09
CA ARG A 243 16.16 -8.52 7.55
C ARG A 243 17.47 -8.61 8.30
N SER A 244 17.58 -7.92 9.44
CA SER A 244 18.82 -7.88 10.21
C SER A 244 18.59 -7.82 11.72
N GLN A 245 19.62 -8.15 12.50
CA GLN A 245 19.61 -8.00 13.95
C GLN A 245 19.31 -6.55 14.36
N ARG A 246 19.92 -5.58 13.67
CA ARG A 246 19.72 -4.15 13.93
C ARG A 246 18.26 -3.77 13.73
N THR A 247 17.67 -4.17 12.60
CA THR A 247 16.26 -3.94 12.28
C THR A 247 15.34 -4.57 13.33
N ALA A 248 15.63 -5.80 13.76
CA ALA A 248 14.85 -6.47 14.81
C ALA A 248 14.90 -5.74 16.15
N MET A 249 16.06 -5.21 16.56
CA MET A 249 16.18 -4.43 17.80
C MET A 249 15.42 -3.10 17.72
N LEU A 250 15.37 -2.46 16.54
CA LEU A 250 14.55 -1.26 16.32
C LEU A 250 13.06 -1.57 16.48
N HIS A 251 12.56 -2.64 15.85
CA HIS A 251 11.16 -3.07 16.01
C HIS A 251 10.84 -3.49 17.44
N LEU A 252 11.78 -4.12 18.14
CA LEU A 252 11.60 -4.50 19.55
C LEU A 252 11.53 -3.27 20.46
N GLY A 253 12.37 -2.26 20.19
CA GLY A 253 12.30 -0.97 20.86
C GLY A 253 10.95 -0.30 20.62
N ASP A 254 10.54 -0.19 19.36
CA ASP A 254 9.26 0.39 18.96
C ASP A 254 8.06 -0.33 19.62
N ALA A 255 8.05 -1.65 19.64
CA ALA A 255 7.01 -2.46 20.28
C ALA A 255 6.93 -2.31 21.82
N ALA A 256 8.02 -1.83 22.44
CA ALA A 256 8.11 -1.66 23.90
C ALA A 256 7.96 -0.19 24.34
N VAL A 257 8.02 0.78 23.41
CA VAL A 257 7.93 2.21 23.72
C VAL A 257 6.47 2.58 23.98
N PRO A 258 6.13 3.13 25.17
CA PRO A 258 4.81 3.69 25.41
C PRO A 258 4.53 4.84 24.44
N SER A 259 3.29 4.92 23.93
CA SER A 259 2.86 5.95 22.97
C SER A 259 3.20 7.39 23.43
N ALA A 260 3.07 7.68 24.73
CA ALA A 260 3.40 8.98 25.33
C ALA A 260 4.89 9.38 25.18
N LEU A 261 5.80 8.43 25.01
CA LEU A 261 7.25 8.68 24.87
C LEU A 261 7.73 8.60 23.42
N ARG A 262 6.83 8.33 22.45
CA ARG A 262 7.19 8.11 21.04
C ARG A 262 7.81 9.35 20.39
N ALA A 263 7.25 10.53 20.63
CA ALA A 263 7.81 11.79 20.11
C ALA A 263 9.25 12.02 20.59
N LEU A 264 9.54 11.68 21.85
CA LEU A 264 10.89 11.72 22.41
C LEU A 264 11.80 10.66 21.76
N ALA A 265 11.30 9.43 21.60
CA ALA A 265 12.04 8.35 20.95
C ALA A 265 12.41 8.69 19.50
N LEU A 266 11.46 9.24 18.73
CA LEU A 266 11.68 9.72 17.35
C LEU A 266 12.78 10.79 17.30
N ARG A 267 12.76 11.74 18.24
CA ARG A 267 13.80 12.77 18.36
C ARG A 267 15.18 12.18 18.69
N LEU A 268 15.23 11.18 19.56
CA LEU A 268 16.48 10.51 19.96
C LEU A 268 17.12 9.69 18.83
N ILE A 269 16.30 9.13 17.93
CA ILE A 269 16.80 8.43 16.73
C ILE A 269 17.07 9.36 15.54
N GLY A 270 16.99 10.68 15.76
CA GLY A 270 17.33 11.70 14.75
C GLY A 270 16.23 11.96 13.73
N TYR A 271 14.97 11.60 14.01
CA TYR A 271 13.85 11.99 13.17
C TYR A 271 13.60 13.49 13.31
N ASP A 272 13.58 14.19 12.18
CA ASP A 272 13.37 15.63 12.13
C ASP A 272 11.88 15.94 12.23
N LEU A 273 11.43 16.27 13.44
CA LEU A 273 10.04 16.63 13.74
C LEU A 273 9.63 17.98 13.13
N ASN A 274 10.61 18.88 12.94
CA ASN A 274 10.39 20.27 12.54
C ASN A 274 11.35 20.62 11.40
N PRO A 275 11.10 20.10 10.20
CA PRO A 275 12.04 20.23 9.10
C PRO A 275 12.18 21.66 8.59
N THR A 276 13.41 22.04 8.19
CA THR A 276 13.72 23.43 7.75
C THR A 276 12.91 23.90 6.55
N TRP A 277 12.50 22.97 5.69
CA TRP A 277 11.70 23.23 4.50
C TRP A 277 10.22 23.53 4.78
N LEU A 278 9.74 23.24 5.99
CA LEU A 278 8.37 23.53 6.40
C LEU A 278 8.28 24.94 7.03
N ASP A 279 7.31 25.73 6.60
CA ASP A 279 6.94 26.97 7.29
C ASP A 279 5.88 26.67 8.35
N GLU A 280 6.33 26.39 9.58
CA GLU A 280 5.45 26.08 10.70
C GLU A 280 4.52 27.23 11.09
N GLU A 281 4.97 28.49 10.97
CA GLU A 281 4.13 29.64 11.31
C GLU A 281 2.98 29.75 10.30
N LYS A 282 3.29 29.65 9.01
CA LYS A 282 2.30 29.68 7.94
C LYS A 282 1.31 28.53 8.05
N ILE A 283 1.76 27.30 8.27
CA ILE A 283 0.83 26.15 8.33
C ILE A 283 -0.07 26.18 9.59
N ARG A 284 0.43 26.69 10.72
CA ARG A 284 -0.39 26.92 11.92
C ARG A 284 -1.41 28.03 11.71
N ALA A 285 -1.02 29.10 11.00
CA ALA A 285 -1.94 30.18 10.64
C ALA A 285 -3.11 29.68 9.76
N MET A 286 -2.86 28.67 8.92
CA MET A 286 -3.90 27.98 8.14
C MET A 286 -4.78 27.03 8.98
N GLY A 287 -4.47 26.79 10.26
CA GLY A 287 -5.25 25.94 11.15
C GLY A 287 -4.76 24.50 11.32
N ALA A 288 -3.61 24.13 10.73
CA ALA A 288 -3.01 22.82 11.01
C ALA A 288 -2.39 22.76 12.41
N LYS A 289 -2.43 21.56 12.98
CA LYS A 289 -1.73 21.19 14.21
C LYS A 289 -0.53 20.30 13.82
N PRO A 290 0.67 20.87 13.65
CA PRO A 290 1.87 20.11 13.29
C PRO A 290 2.40 19.37 14.52
N VAL A 291 1.64 18.36 14.94
CA VAL A 291 2.04 17.40 15.96
C VAL A 291 2.27 16.05 15.28
N PRO A 292 3.11 15.17 15.86
CA PRO A 292 3.15 13.79 15.44
C PRO A 292 1.75 13.17 15.49
N PRO A 293 1.40 12.35 14.49
CA PRO A 293 0.11 11.71 14.44
C PRO A 293 -0.05 10.80 15.63
N MET A 294 -1.29 10.70 16.12
CA MET A 294 -1.62 9.66 17.09
C MET A 294 -1.66 8.33 16.33
N GLU A 295 -0.94 7.33 16.83
CA GLU A 295 -1.10 5.97 16.33
C GLU A 295 -2.55 5.54 16.42
N PHE A 296 -2.93 4.57 15.57
CA PHE A 296 -4.15 3.82 15.79
C PHE A 296 -4.17 3.31 17.23
N PRO A 297 -5.12 3.75 18.06
CA PRO A 297 -5.13 3.40 19.46
C PRO A 297 -5.26 1.87 19.57
N THR A 298 -4.34 1.26 20.32
CA THR A 298 -4.43 -0.16 20.66
C THR A 298 -5.71 -0.39 21.45
N SER A 299 -6.54 -1.30 20.97
CA SER A 299 -7.78 -1.68 21.63
C SER A 299 -7.53 -2.79 22.65
N GLU A 300 -8.48 -2.95 23.58
CA GLU A 300 -8.48 -4.10 24.49
C GLU A 300 -8.75 -5.41 23.74
N GLU A 301 -9.56 -5.37 22.68
CA GLU A 301 -9.86 -6.51 21.80
C GLU A 301 -8.59 -7.09 21.15
N GLY A 302 -7.65 -6.23 20.77
CA GLY A 302 -6.37 -6.64 20.16
C GLY A 302 -5.31 -7.14 21.13
N ARG A 303 -5.57 -7.12 22.44
CA ARG A 303 -4.59 -7.56 23.44
C ARG A 303 -4.18 -9.02 23.19
N ASN A 304 -2.89 -9.29 23.22
CA ASN A 304 -2.26 -10.58 22.88
C ASN A 304 -2.34 -10.98 21.39
N ARG A 305 -3.01 -10.20 20.54
CA ARG A 305 -3.20 -10.44 19.09
C ARG A 305 -2.95 -9.17 18.26
N ARG A 306 -1.87 -8.45 18.56
CA ARG A 306 -1.51 -7.17 17.92
C ARG A 306 -1.24 -7.27 16.43
N LEU A 307 -0.81 -8.43 15.91
CA LEU A 307 -0.72 -8.62 14.45
C LEU A 307 -2.12 -8.62 13.82
N ALA A 308 -3.09 -9.33 14.40
CA ALA A 308 -4.46 -9.35 13.88
C ALA A 308 -5.10 -7.96 13.94
N GLU A 309 -4.91 -7.23 15.05
CA GLU A 309 -5.34 -5.84 15.18
C GLU A 309 -4.69 -4.92 14.14
N HIS A 310 -3.38 -5.03 13.95
CA HIS A 310 -2.65 -4.23 12.97
C HIS A 310 -3.14 -4.53 11.54
N GLN A 311 -3.38 -5.79 11.21
CA GLN A 311 -3.93 -6.16 9.90
C GLN A 311 -5.34 -5.60 9.70
N ARG A 312 -6.23 -5.70 10.70
CA ARG A 312 -7.56 -5.06 10.62
C ARG A 312 -7.46 -3.56 10.38
N SER A 313 -6.54 -2.88 11.08
CA SER A 313 -6.24 -1.47 10.85
C SER A 313 -5.70 -1.24 9.43
N ALA A 314 -4.78 -2.06 8.95
CA ALA A 314 -4.21 -1.92 7.61
C ALA A 314 -5.25 -2.08 6.50
N LEU A 315 -6.23 -2.96 6.70
CA LEU A 315 -7.34 -3.20 5.76
C LEU A 315 -8.33 -2.05 5.69
N LEU A 316 -8.73 -1.51 6.85
CA LEU A 316 -9.86 -0.60 6.94
C LEU A 316 -9.46 0.85 7.15
N VAL A 317 -8.20 1.10 7.51
CA VAL A 317 -7.74 2.43 7.83
C VAL A 317 -6.37 2.78 7.27
N SER A 318 -5.30 2.10 7.69
CA SER A 318 -3.94 2.57 7.49
C SER A 318 -3.19 1.70 6.46
N ARG A 319 -3.42 1.94 5.15
CA ARG A 319 -2.63 1.47 3.97
C ARG A 319 -3.54 1.09 2.82
N LEU A 320 -4.36 0.04 3.00
CA LEU A 320 -5.13 -0.55 1.91
C LEU A 320 -6.10 0.45 1.27
N PRO A 321 -6.76 1.37 2.00
CA PRO A 321 -7.60 2.38 1.36
C PRO A 321 -6.83 3.22 0.32
N ALA A 322 -5.59 3.64 0.62
CA ALA A 322 -4.73 4.34 -0.32
C ALA A 322 -4.40 3.46 -1.53
N LEU A 323 -3.97 2.22 -1.31
CA LEU A 323 -3.61 1.29 -2.39
C LEU A 323 -4.79 1.00 -3.34
N LEU A 324 -5.99 0.82 -2.78
CA LEU A 324 -7.20 0.62 -3.57
C LEU A 324 -7.59 1.88 -4.33
N ARG A 325 -7.50 3.07 -3.74
CA ARG A 325 -7.70 4.33 -4.45
C ARG A 325 -6.73 4.45 -5.63
N HIS A 326 -5.45 4.13 -5.43
CA HIS A 326 -4.45 4.19 -6.50
C HIS A 326 -4.79 3.24 -7.65
N GLY A 327 -5.10 1.99 -7.33
CA GLY A 327 -5.46 0.96 -8.30
C GLY A 327 -6.72 1.34 -9.08
N ASP A 328 -7.80 1.66 -8.37
CA ASP A 328 -9.11 1.99 -8.95
C ASP A 328 -9.03 3.24 -9.86
N ARG A 329 -8.45 4.35 -9.36
CA ARG A 329 -8.33 5.58 -10.15
C ARG A 329 -7.41 5.40 -11.37
N SER A 330 -6.35 4.61 -11.24
CA SER A 330 -5.45 4.32 -12.37
C SER A 330 -6.11 3.41 -13.41
N SER A 331 -6.84 2.38 -12.99
CA SER A 331 -7.52 1.46 -13.92
C SER A 331 -8.68 2.16 -14.62
N MET A 332 -9.47 2.95 -13.87
CA MET A 332 -10.62 3.67 -14.41
C MET A 332 -10.23 4.76 -15.41
N ARG A 333 -9.04 5.37 -15.27
CA ARG A 333 -8.51 6.30 -16.28
C ARG A 333 -8.34 5.65 -17.66
N TRP A 334 -8.26 4.32 -17.72
CA TRP A 334 -8.21 3.51 -18.93
C TRP A 334 -9.48 2.69 -19.18
N SER A 335 -10.55 2.93 -18.40
CA SER A 335 -11.81 2.19 -18.43
C SER A 335 -11.62 0.69 -18.22
N ILE A 336 -10.79 0.32 -17.25
CA ILE A 336 -10.54 -1.07 -16.84
C ILE A 336 -11.14 -1.31 -15.46
N GLU A 337 -12.00 -2.31 -15.35
CA GLU A 337 -12.49 -2.86 -14.08
C GLU A 337 -11.39 -3.73 -13.45
N SER A 338 -10.72 -3.21 -12.41
CA SER A 338 -9.76 -3.98 -11.60
C SER A 338 -10.50 -4.68 -10.46
N ARG A 339 -10.41 -6.01 -10.42
CA ARG A 339 -11.03 -6.88 -9.41
C ARG A 339 -9.96 -7.41 -8.46
N VAL A 340 -10.29 -7.53 -7.18
CA VAL A 340 -9.32 -7.85 -6.11
C VAL A 340 -9.73 -9.13 -5.36
N PRO A 341 -9.29 -10.33 -5.81
CA PRO A 341 -9.74 -11.63 -5.26
C PRO A 341 -9.50 -11.84 -3.77
N PHE A 342 -8.50 -11.18 -3.20
CA PHE A 342 -8.19 -11.29 -1.77
C PHE A 342 -9.20 -10.55 -0.89
N LEU A 343 -9.95 -9.58 -1.41
CA LEU A 343 -10.73 -8.65 -0.60
C LEU A 343 -12.22 -8.99 -0.59
N THR A 344 -12.55 -10.15 -0.04
CA THR A 344 -13.95 -10.49 0.28
C THR A 344 -14.13 -10.59 1.79
N ALA A 345 -15.28 -10.14 2.30
CA ALA A 345 -15.56 -10.18 3.74
C ALA A 345 -15.34 -11.57 4.35
N PRO A 346 -15.80 -12.70 3.75
CA PRO A 346 -15.53 -14.03 4.30
C PRO A 346 -14.04 -14.39 4.39
N LEU A 347 -13.23 -13.97 3.39
CA LEU A 347 -11.80 -14.22 3.41
C LEU A 347 -11.12 -13.35 4.48
N ALA A 348 -11.48 -12.07 4.58
CA ALA A 348 -10.95 -11.17 5.59
C ALA A 348 -11.30 -11.63 7.02
N ASP A 349 -12.58 -11.97 7.27
CA ASP A 349 -13.05 -12.48 8.56
C ASP A 349 -12.32 -13.77 8.94
N PHE A 350 -12.16 -14.70 7.99
CA PHE A 350 -11.43 -15.94 8.22
C PHE A 350 -9.95 -15.67 8.56
N MET A 351 -9.25 -14.88 7.73
CA MET A 351 -7.82 -14.59 7.91
C MET A 351 -7.52 -13.89 9.25
N LEU A 352 -8.35 -12.93 9.65
CA LEU A 352 -8.20 -12.21 10.93
C LEU A 352 -8.50 -13.11 12.14
N SER A 353 -9.32 -14.15 11.96
CA SER A 353 -9.59 -15.14 13.01
C SER A 353 -8.44 -16.13 13.23
N LEU A 354 -7.56 -16.34 12.25
CA LEU A 354 -6.50 -17.35 12.35
C LEU A 354 -5.42 -16.99 13.38
N PRO A 355 -4.85 -17.98 14.09
CA PRO A 355 -3.72 -17.75 14.97
C PRO A 355 -2.56 -17.08 14.22
N GLU A 356 -1.93 -16.06 14.84
CA GLU A 356 -0.87 -15.26 14.19
C GLU A 356 0.29 -16.11 13.63
N ARG A 357 0.59 -17.24 14.28
CA ARG A 357 1.61 -18.23 13.87
C ARG A 357 1.29 -18.93 12.54
N TYR A 358 0.05 -18.88 12.07
CA TYR A 358 -0.36 -19.40 10.76
C TYR A 358 -0.10 -18.37 9.65
N LEU A 359 -0.04 -17.08 9.98
CA LEU A 359 0.30 -16.02 9.03
C LEU A 359 1.81 -15.88 8.88
N VAL A 360 2.51 -15.89 10.02
CA VAL A 360 3.98 -15.83 10.08
C VAL A 360 4.50 -17.04 10.84
N SER A 361 5.26 -17.90 10.15
CA SER A 361 5.79 -19.13 10.75
C SER A 361 6.83 -18.84 11.84
N SER A 362 7.14 -19.83 12.69
CA SER A 362 8.22 -19.70 13.68
C SER A 362 9.59 -19.43 13.07
N GLU A 363 9.77 -19.76 11.79
CA GLU A 363 10.99 -19.51 11.02
C GLU A 363 10.99 -18.14 10.32
N GLY A 364 9.95 -17.32 10.51
CA GLY A 364 9.81 -16.00 9.91
C GLY A 364 9.28 -15.99 8.47
N GLU A 365 8.71 -17.11 8.00
CA GLU A 365 8.05 -17.16 6.69
C GLU A 365 6.71 -16.42 6.75
N THR A 366 6.52 -15.45 5.85
CA THR A 366 5.26 -14.72 5.70
C THR A 366 4.30 -15.46 4.78
N LYS A 367 3.01 -15.15 4.87
CA LYS A 367 1.94 -15.80 4.10
C LYS A 367 1.94 -17.32 4.31
N HIS A 368 2.33 -17.80 5.49
CA HIS A 368 2.69 -19.20 5.72
C HIS A 368 1.53 -20.17 5.40
N VAL A 369 0.34 -19.93 5.96
CA VAL A 369 -0.86 -20.72 5.66
C VAL A 369 -1.29 -20.61 4.20
N PHE A 370 -1.09 -19.46 3.55
CA PHE A 370 -1.45 -19.28 2.14
C PHE A 370 -0.49 -20.01 1.21
N ARG A 371 0.83 -19.96 1.47
CA ARG A 371 1.83 -20.76 0.74
C ARG A 371 1.52 -22.24 0.86
N ARG A 372 1.09 -22.70 2.04
CA ARG A 372 0.62 -24.07 2.26
C ARG A 372 -0.65 -24.38 1.46
N ALA A 373 -1.64 -23.48 1.49
CA ALA A 373 -2.90 -23.59 0.76
C ALA A 373 -2.69 -23.66 -0.76
N MET A 374 -1.71 -22.96 -1.32
CA MET A 374 -1.52 -22.90 -2.77
C MET A 374 -0.64 -24.01 -3.35
N ARG A 375 -0.07 -24.90 -2.51
CA ARG A 375 0.67 -26.09 -2.99
C ARG A 375 -0.22 -26.96 -3.88
N GLY A 376 0.34 -27.41 -4.99
CA GLY A 376 -0.37 -28.18 -6.02
C GLY A 376 -1.13 -27.34 -7.04
N ILE A 377 -1.26 -26.02 -6.84
CA ILE A 377 -1.87 -25.08 -7.79
C ILE A 377 -0.80 -24.13 -8.35
N VAL A 378 -0.03 -23.52 -7.46
CA VAL A 378 1.08 -22.62 -7.82
C VAL A 378 2.39 -23.41 -7.84
N PRO A 379 3.31 -23.17 -8.79
CA PRO A 379 4.63 -23.79 -8.80
C PRO A 379 5.36 -23.60 -7.46
N ASP A 380 5.94 -24.67 -6.94
CA ASP A 380 6.63 -24.66 -5.65
C ASP A 380 7.79 -23.65 -5.62
N GLU A 381 8.50 -23.47 -6.75
CA GLU A 381 9.56 -22.47 -6.91
C GLU A 381 9.09 -21.04 -6.58
N ILE A 382 7.85 -20.69 -6.94
CA ILE A 382 7.25 -19.38 -6.62
C ILE A 382 6.85 -19.34 -5.14
N LEU A 383 6.33 -20.44 -4.60
CA LEU A 383 5.89 -20.52 -3.20
C LEU A 383 7.05 -20.62 -2.21
N ASP A 384 8.24 -21.04 -2.63
CA ASP A 384 9.42 -21.19 -1.77
C ASP A 384 10.38 -20.01 -1.87
N ARG A 385 10.18 -19.11 -2.84
CA ARG A 385 11.06 -17.97 -3.06
C ARG A 385 11.06 -17.03 -1.85
N ARG A 386 12.27 -16.53 -1.52
CA ARG A 386 12.55 -15.62 -0.40
C ARG A 386 13.18 -14.29 -0.83
N ASP A 387 13.50 -14.20 -2.11
CA ASP A 387 14.16 -13.08 -2.77
C ASP A 387 13.15 -12.09 -3.35
N LYS A 388 11.86 -12.22 -3.03
CA LYS A 388 10.81 -11.34 -3.56
C LYS A 388 11.13 -9.90 -3.17
N ILE A 389 11.30 -9.09 -4.21
CA ILE A 389 11.49 -7.67 -4.12
C ILE A 389 10.09 -7.05 -4.25
N GLY A 390 9.80 -6.03 -3.43
CA GLY A 390 8.56 -5.27 -3.55
C GLY A 390 8.46 -4.60 -4.93
N PHE A 391 7.36 -3.88 -5.16
CA PHE A 391 7.18 -3.07 -6.37
C PHE A 391 8.06 -1.81 -6.30
N ASP A 392 9.37 -2.01 -6.18
CA ASP A 392 10.39 -0.99 -5.98
C ASP A 392 10.93 -0.59 -7.35
N THR A 393 10.81 0.69 -7.68
CA THR A 393 11.31 1.23 -8.95
C THR A 393 12.67 1.85 -8.70
N PRO A 394 13.53 2.02 -9.72
CA PRO A 394 14.79 2.76 -9.58
C PRO A 394 14.52 4.26 -9.43
N GLU A 395 13.84 4.65 -8.34
CA GLU A 395 13.29 5.99 -8.10
C GLU A 395 14.39 7.04 -8.19
N LYS A 396 15.58 6.74 -7.67
CA LYS A 396 16.70 7.67 -7.69
C LYS A 396 17.21 7.93 -9.11
N GLU A 397 17.48 6.89 -9.91
CA GLU A 397 17.94 7.09 -11.29
C GLU A 397 16.87 7.79 -12.14
N ILE A 398 15.61 7.42 -11.91
CA ILE A 398 14.45 8.00 -12.60
C ILE A 398 14.33 9.49 -12.32
N LEU A 399 14.34 9.89 -11.04
CA LEU A 399 14.19 11.29 -10.65
C LEU A 399 15.39 12.11 -11.11
N ASN A 400 16.61 11.55 -11.08
CA ASN A 400 17.80 12.22 -11.58
C ASN A 400 17.72 12.60 -13.07
N LYS A 401 17.13 11.75 -13.91
CA LYS A 401 16.92 12.06 -15.34
C LYS A 401 15.98 13.25 -15.57
N GLN A 402 15.10 13.54 -14.62
CA GLN A 402 14.09 14.60 -14.70
C GLN A 402 14.39 15.80 -13.78
N ARG A 403 15.63 15.95 -13.32
CA ARG A 403 16.04 16.93 -12.29
C ARG A 403 15.54 18.34 -12.55
N GLU A 404 15.79 18.90 -13.73
CA GLU A 404 15.40 20.27 -14.07
C GLU A 404 13.88 20.46 -14.01
N ARG A 405 13.13 19.46 -14.48
CA ARG A 405 11.66 19.47 -14.46
C ARG A 405 11.10 19.32 -13.05
N ILE A 406 11.74 18.50 -12.21
CA ILE A 406 11.39 18.36 -10.80
C ILE A 406 11.59 19.68 -10.05
N PHE A 407 12.71 20.37 -10.29
CA PHE A 407 12.97 21.65 -9.65
C PHE A 407 11.97 22.72 -10.10
N SER A 408 11.60 22.77 -11.38
CA SER A 408 10.55 23.70 -11.82
C SER A 408 9.19 23.42 -11.18
N TRP A 409 8.84 22.15 -10.92
CA TRP A 409 7.64 21.80 -10.16
C TRP A 409 7.71 22.23 -8.70
N ILE A 410 8.86 22.07 -8.05
CA ILE A 410 9.08 22.50 -6.67
C ILE A 410 8.89 24.01 -6.56
N ASP A 411 9.48 24.76 -7.48
CA ASP A 411 9.39 26.22 -7.50
C ASP A 411 7.93 26.66 -7.67
N ALA A 412 7.22 26.13 -8.66
CA ALA A 412 5.82 26.46 -8.91
C ALA A 412 4.88 26.06 -7.76
N GLY A 413 5.10 24.90 -7.14
CA GLY A 413 4.27 24.42 -6.03
C GLY A 413 4.50 25.16 -4.71
N ALA A 414 5.71 25.69 -4.51
CA ALA A 414 6.04 26.44 -3.30
C ALA A 414 5.40 27.84 -3.29
N GLU A 415 5.22 28.47 -4.46
CA GLU A 415 4.50 29.76 -4.58
C GLU A 415 3.08 29.69 -4.02
N VAL A 416 2.46 28.51 -4.07
CA VAL A 416 1.06 28.28 -3.66
C VAL A 416 0.92 27.50 -2.34
N SER A 417 2.01 27.33 -1.57
CA SER A 417 2.01 26.46 -0.38
C SER A 417 2.76 27.04 0.84
N PHE A 418 2.76 26.30 1.95
CA PHE A 418 3.48 26.56 3.21
C PHE A 418 4.91 25.98 3.22
N ILE A 419 5.48 25.73 2.04
CA ILE A 419 6.77 25.07 1.85
C ILE A 419 7.80 26.11 1.40
N LYS A 420 9.04 26.03 1.90
CA LYS A 420 10.16 26.90 1.48
C LYS A 420 10.87 26.29 0.27
N PRO A 421 10.78 26.86 -0.94
CA PRO A 421 11.26 26.23 -2.17
C PRO A 421 12.76 25.94 -2.15
N GLU A 422 13.58 26.88 -1.69
CA GLU A 422 15.04 26.72 -1.65
C GLU A 422 15.49 25.58 -0.73
N GLU A 423 14.82 25.40 0.41
CA GLU A 423 15.11 24.31 1.34
C GLU A 423 14.65 22.96 0.79
N VAL A 424 13.51 22.90 0.10
CA VAL A 424 13.07 21.66 -0.60
C VAL A 424 14.02 21.32 -1.74
N ARG A 425 14.42 22.30 -2.56
CA ARG A 425 15.39 22.10 -3.63
C ARG A 425 16.71 21.53 -3.08
N LYS A 426 17.19 22.06 -1.95
CA LYS A 426 18.38 21.57 -1.26
C LYS A 426 18.20 20.15 -0.73
N GLU A 427 17.05 19.84 -0.12
CA GLU A 427 16.75 18.51 0.42
C GLU A 427 16.67 17.46 -0.70
N VAL A 428 15.86 17.72 -1.73
CA VAL A 428 15.70 16.86 -2.90
C VAL A 428 17.02 16.73 -3.66
N GLY A 429 17.72 17.84 -3.90
CA GLY A 429 19.03 17.86 -4.55
C GLY A 429 20.05 16.99 -3.83
N SER A 430 20.14 17.08 -2.50
CA SER A 430 21.05 16.25 -1.69
C SER A 430 20.77 14.75 -1.83
N ILE A 431 19.49 14.37 -1.95
CA ILE A 431 19.10 12.97 -2.17
C ILE A 431 19.46 12.50 -3.59
N LEU A 432 19.17 13.34 -4.58
CA LEU A 432 19.48 13.09 -5.99
C LEU A 432 21.00 12.97 -6.23
N ASP A 433 21.79 13.85 -5.62
CA ASP A 433 23.26 13.87 -5.66
C ASP A 433 23.88 12.70 -4.86
N GLY A 434 23.09 12.00 -4.04
CA GLY A 434 23.54 10.88 -3.22
C GLY A 434 24.30 11.27 -1.95
N THR A 435 24.28 12.54 -1.56
CA THR A 435 24.84 12.99 -0.28
C THR A 435 23.94 12.61 0.90
N LYS A 436 22.64 12.40 0.65
CA LYS A 436 21.68 11.77 1.56
C LYS A 436 21.14 10.45 0.96
N PRO A 437 20.78 9.46 1.81
CA PRO A 437 20.10 8.26 1.35
C PRO A 437 18.74 8.62 0.73
N PHE A 438 18.29 7.79 -0.21
CA PHE A 438 16.95 7.96 -0.79
C PHE A 438 15.86 7.88 0.28
N SER A 439 14.84 8.72 0.14
CA SER A 439 13.71 8.78 1.05
C SER A 439 12.43 9.05 0.28
N ASN A 440 11.36 8.31 0.58
CA ASN A 440 10.01 8.59 0.07
C ASN A 440 9.55 10.02 0.39
N ARG A 441 10.18 10.71 1.35
CA ARG A 441 9.96 12.14 1.59
C ARG A 441 10.24 13.00 0.36
N ALA A 442 11.28 12.69 -0.42
CA ALA A 442 11.58 13.42 -1.65
C ALA A 442 10.41 13.32 -2.64
N TRP A 443 9.92 12.10 -2.91
CA TRP A 443 8.78 11.90 -3.79
C TRP A 443 7.54 12.67 -3.33
N ARG A 444 7.20 12.60 -2.04
CA ARG A 444 6.03 13.30 -1.48
C ARG A 444 6.09 14.80 -1.72
N MET A 445 7.25 15.43 -1.52
CA MET A 445 7.44 16.86 -1.80
C MET A 445 7.23 17.18 -3.28
N ILE A 446 7.87 16.40 -4.17
CA ILE A 446 7.77 16.59 -5.62
C ILE A 446 6.33 16.44 -6.08
N ASN A 447 5.66 15.38 -5.65
CA ASN A 447 4.30 15.05 -6.02
C ASN A 447 3.31 16.08 -5.48
N TYR A 448 3.46 16.52 -4.23
CA TYR A 448 2.64 17.59 -3.65
C TYR A 448 2.82 18.91 -4.39
N CYS A 449 4.06 19.35 -4.63
CA CYS A 449 4.32 20.60 -5.34
C CYS A 449 3.74 20.56 -6.75
N ARG A 450 3.88 19.42 -7.44
CA ARG A 450 3.28 19.25 -8.77
C ARG A 450 1.75 19.29 -8.70
N TRP A 451 1.13 18.54 -7.80
CA TRP A 451 -0.32 18.55 -7.60
C TRP A 451 -0.84 19.96 -7.28
N ALA A 452 -0.20 20.68 -6.38
CA ALA A 452 -0.57 22.05 -6.02
C ALA A 452 -0.49 23.00 -7.22
N SER A 453 0.56 22.88 -8.05
CA SER A 453 0.73 23.68 -9.27
C SER A 453 -0.30 23.38 -10.38
N LEU A 454 -0.94 22.20 -10.34
CA LEU A 454 -1.96 21.79 -11.30
C LEU A 454 -3.37 22.24 -10.88
N GLN A 455 -3.55 22.68 -9.63
CA GLN A 455 -4.84 23.12 -9.16
C GLN A 455 -5.24 24.44 -9.83
N PRO A 456 -6.52 24.63 -10.18
CA PRO A 456 -7.01 25.93 -10.61
C PRO A 456 -6.62 26.98 -9.56
N SER A 457 -6.28 28.19 -10.00
CA SER A 457 -5.80 29.34 -9.20
C SER A 457 -6.76 29.81 -8.08
N LYS A 458 -7.79 29.03 -7.74
CA LYS A 458 -8.77 29.22 -6.67
C LYS A 458 -8.53 28.30 -5.47
N VAL A 459 -7.64 27.29 -5.54
CA VAL A 459 -7.09 26.60 -4.36
C VAL A 459 -6.00 27.48 -3.76
N LEU A 460 -6.37 28.71 -3.39
CA LEU A 460 -5.46 29.66 -2.76
C LEU A 460 -5.87 29.78 -1.30
N LEU A 461 -4.89 29.46 -0.45
CA LEU A 461 -4.71 29.86 0.94
C LEU A 461 -5.55 31.13 1.27
N SER A 462 -6.79 30.96 1.73
CA SER A 462 -7.58 32.07 2.25
C SER A 462 -7.23 32.34 3.71
#